data_AF-A0A8T6RQA4-F1
#
_entry.id   AF-A0A8T6RQA4-F1
#
_cell.length_a   1.000
_cell.length_b   1.000
_cell.length_c   1.000
_cell.angle_alpha   90.00
_cell.angle_beta   90.00
_cell.angle_gamma   90.00
#
_symmetry.space_group_name_H-M   'P 1'
#
loop_
_entity.id
_entity.type
_entity.pdbx_description
1 polymer ?
#
loop_
_entity_poly.entity_id
_entity_poly.type
_entity_poly.pdbx_seq_one_letter_code
_entity_poly.pdbx_strand_id
1 'polypeptide(L)'
;MSFKEQKKYYLNDHEKQLLSMLGDTFAIHGRSKNFGLVFAILQLKALNEGQGLDQETIQGYIETNFKPVSVSTISRILNQLTNQGYCDSIEERTEDHGRKRLKFFRKESFKKLFENRINYSILEFEGISTKLNLIKNDILKINNNENEELLELIDYLNEFYRISKKIYEQIKKMSQEELRSL
;
A
#
# COMPACT_ATOMS: atom_id res chain seq x y z
N MET A 1 21.08 15.29 14.79
CA MET A 1 21.13 15.08 13.33
C MET A 1 21.35 16.43 12.67
N SER A 2 22.33 16.57 11.78
CA SER A 2 22.64 17.85 11.12
C SER A 2 21.60 18.19 10.04
N PHE A 3 21.48 19.47 9.66
CA PHE A 3 20.55 19.91 8.61
C PHE A 3 20.81 19.22 7.24
N LYS A 4 22.07 18.85 6.95
CA LYS A 4 22.43 18.08 5.75
C LYS A 4 21.97 16.62 5.81
N GLU A 5 21.98 16.01 7.00
CA GLU A 5 21.51 14.64 7.20
C GLU A 5 19.99 14.53 7.13
N GLN A 6 19.26 15.55 7.60
CA GLN A 6 17.79 15.59 7.51
C GLN A 6 17.31 15.66 6.06
N LYS A 7 18.03 16.39 5.19
CA LYS A 7 17.66 16.52 3.77
C LYS A 7 17.71 15.19 3.01
N LYS A 8 18.53 14.23 3.44
CA LYS A 8 18.65 12.89 2.84
C LYS A 8 17.38 12.06 3.02
N TYR A 9 16.67 12.25 4.13
CA TYR A 9 15.51 11.46 4.51
C TYR A 9 14.19 12.20 4.33
N TYR A 10 14.21 13.39 3.71
CA TYR A 10 13.01 14.16 3.47
C TYR A 10 12.11 13.47 2.43
N LEU A 11 10.81 13.44 2.72
CA LEU A 11 9.78 12.95 1.81
C LEU A 11 8.99 14.13 1.25
N ASN A 12 8.56 14.06 -0.01
CA ASN A 12 7.64 15.05 -0.55
C ASN A 12 6.23 14.88 0.08
N ASP A 13 5.34 15.85 -0.14
CA ASP A 13 4.05 15.86 0.55
C ASP A 13 3.13 14.71 0.14
N HIS A 14 3.21 14.24 -1.11
CA HIS A 14 2.47 13.06 -1.56
C HIS A 14 2.98 11.79 -0.88
N GLU A 15 4.29 11.63 -0.75
CA GLU A 15 4.91 10.50 -0.04
C GLU A 15 4.52 10.52 1.45
N LYS A 16 4.53 11.69 2.09
CA LYS A 16 4.09 11.83 3.49
C LYS A 16 2.63 11.44 3.68
N GLN A 17 1.76 11.90 2.77
CA GLN A 17 0.33 11.56 2.80
C GLN A 17 0.11 10.05 2.66
N LEU A 18 0.79 9.42 1.70
CA LEU A 18 0.72 7.98 1.50
C LEU A 18 1.22 7.20 2.74
N LEU A 19 2.35 7.60 3.31
CA LEU A 19 2.87 6.99 4.53
C LEU A 19 1.90 7.16 5.70
N SER A 20 1.33 8.34 5.91
CA SER A 20 0.35 8.53 6.98
C SER A 20 -0.88 7.68 6.75
N MET A 21 -1.42 7.65 5.52
CA MET A 21 -2.59 6.84 5.19
C MET A 21 -2.35 5.37 5.47
N LEU A 22 -1.20 4.80 5.07
CA LEU A 22 -0.85 3.41 5.36
C LEU A 22 -0.62 3.19 6.87
N GLY A 23 0.05 4.12 7.54
CA GLY A 23 0.21 4.12 9.00
C GLY A 23 -1.14 4.03 9.72
N ASP A 24 -2.09 4.88 9.35
CA ASP A 24 -3.42 4.95 9.95
C ASP A 24 -4.27 3.72 9.57
N THR A 25 -4.16 3.23 8.34
CA THR A 25 -4.84 2.01 7.89
C THR A 25 -4.43 0.80 8.74
N PHE A 26 -3.13 0.60 8.94
CA PHE A 26 -2.63 -0.49 9.79
C PHE A 26 -3.03 -0.29 11.26
N ALA A 27 -3.08 0.95 11.74
CA ALA A 27 -3.54 1.26 13.10
C ALA A 27 -5.00 0.84 13.33
N ILE A 28 -5.89 1.13 12.37
CA ILE A 28 -7.30 0.71 12.40
C ILE A 28 -7.43 -0.82 12.46
N HIS A 29 -6.51 -1.55 11.83
CA HIS A 29 -6.49 -3.01 11.81
C HIS A 29 -5.67 -3.65 12.96
N GLY A 30 -5.50 -2.92 14.08
CA GLY A 30 -4.89 -3.44 15.30
C GLY A 30 -3.36 -3.60 15.26
N ARG A 31 -2.68 -2.97 14.28
CA ARG A 31 -1.21 -2.83 14.28
C ARG A 31 -0.81 -1.46 14.79
N SER A 32 0.49 -1.22 14.97
CA SER A 32 0.97 0.13 15.33
C SER A 32 1.03 1.01 14.09
N LYS A 33 0.87 2.33 14.24
CA LYS A 33 1.09 3.29 13.14
C LYS A 33 2.50 3.16 12.56
N ASN A 34 3.51 2.93 13.40
CA ASN A 34 4.89 2.68 12.97
C ASN A 34 5.02 1.43 12.10
N PHE A 35 4.21 0.39 12.31
CA PHE A 35 4.19 -0.78 11.44
C PHE A 35 3.82 -0.39 10.01
N GLY A 36 2.74 0.38 9.84
CA GLY A 36 2.31 0.85 8.53
C GLY A 36 3.31 1.82 7.89
N LEU A 37 3.98 2.67 8.68
CA LEU A 37 5.03 3.57 8.19
C LEU A 37 6.26 2.81 7.66
N VAL A 38 6.77 1.82 8.41
CA VAL A 38 7.91 0.99 7.98
C VAL A 38 7.54 0.20 6.71
N PHE A 39 6.34 -0.39 6.70
CA PHE A 39 5.82 -1.07 5.52
C PHE A 39 5.81 -0.14 4.29
N ALA A 40 5.23 1.06 4.43
CA ALA A 40 5.13 2.04 3.37
C ALA A 40 6.50 2.50 2.84
N ILE A 41 7.48 2.71 3.72
CA ILE A 41 8.85 3.08 3.33
C ILE A 41 9.47 1.99 2.46
N LEU A 42 9.33 0.72 2.85
CA LEU A 42 9.83 -0.40 2.03
C LEU A 42 9.13 -0.45 0.66
N GLN A 43 7.83 -0.17 0.61
CA GLN A 43 7.07 -0.16 -0.65
C GLN A 43 7.43 1.00 -1.58
N LEU A 44 8.05 2.07 -1.09
CA LEU A 44 8.39 3.25 -1.90
C LEU A 44 9.89 3.40 -2.19
N LYS A 45 10.74 2.98 -1.26
CA LYS A 45 12.18 3.29 -1.29
C LYS A 45 13.06 2.05 -1.44
N ALA A 46 12.53 0.86 -1.18
CA ALA A 46 13.29 -0.38 -1.16
C ALA A 46 12.64 -1.44 -2.07
N LEU A 47 12.50 -1.14 -3.37
CA LEU A 47 11.66 -1.95 -4.28
C LEU A 47 12.29 -3.29 -4.67
N ASN A 48 13.61 -3.39 -4.56
CA ASN A 48 14.42 -4.56 -4.90
C ASN A 48 15.68 -4.61 -4.02
N GLU A 49 16.44 -5.69 -4.16
CA GLU A 49 17.66 -5.96 -3.38
C GLU A 49 18.69 -4.83 -3.44
N GLY A 50 18.96 -4.27 -4.63
CA GLY A 50 19.92 -3.18 -4.82
C GLY A 50 19.50 -1.85 -4.17
N GLN A 51 18.22 -1.71 -3.83
CA GLN A 51 17.64 -0.56 -3.13
C GLN A 51 17.35 -0.86 -1.65
N GLY A 52 17.82 -1.99 -1.13
CA GLY A 52 17.54 -2.41 0.24
C GLY A 52 17.97 -1.36 1.28
N LEU A 53 17.15 -1.19 2.31
CA LEU A 53 17.37 -0.22 3.37
C LEU A 53 17.69 -0.90 4.68
N ASP A 54 18.64 -0.34 5.41
CA ASP A 54 18.94 -0.71 6.78
C ASP A 54 17.98 -0.03 7.80
N GLN A 55 18.05 -0.48 9.05
CA GLN A 55 17.15 -0.05 10.12
C GLN A 55 17.32 1.44 10.44
N GLU A 56 18.54 1.96 10.41
CA GLU A 56 18.87 3.36 10.69
C GLU A 56 18.37 4.29 9.58
N THR A 57 18.40 3.85 8.33
CA THR A 57 17.87 4.61 7.19
C THR A 57 16.36 4.70 7.26
N ILE A 58 15.68 3.60 7.57
CA ILE A 58 14.22 3.58 7.78
C ILE A 58 13.84 4.47 8.96
N GLN A 59 14.58 4.39 10.08
CA GLN A 59 14.40 5.30 11.21
C GLN A 59 14.55 6.76 10.74
N GLY A 60 15.60 7.09 10.00
CA GLY A 60 15.84 8.44 9.49
C GLY A 60 14.65 9.01 8.71
N TYR A 61 14.02 8.20 7.85
CA TYR A 61 12.77 8.58 7.15
C TYR A 61 11.61 8.86 8.11
N ILE A 62 11.42 8.04 9.14
CA ILE A 62 10.30 8.22 10.07
C ILE A 62 10.52 9.44 10.98
N GLU A 63 11.71 9.58 11.55
CA GLU A 63 12.02 10.67 12.49
C GLU A 63 12.00 12.04 11.83
N THR A 64 12.45 12.11 10.58
CA THR A 64 12.50 13.36 9.81
C THR A 64 11.12 13.85 9.40
N ASN A 65 10.17 12.94 9.16
CA ASN A 65 8.87 13.30 8.56
C ASN A 65 7.67 13.14 9.51
N PHE A 66 7.83 12.43 10.63
CA PHE A 66 6.72 12.11 11.53
C PHE A 66 7.11 12.31 13.00
N LYS A 67 7.47 11.23 13.69
CA LYS A 67 7.80 11.24 15.13
C LYS A 67 9.00 10.34 15.39
N PRO A 68 9.80 10.65 16.43
CA PRO A 68 10.91 9.80 16.87
C PRO A 68 10.49 8.34 17.07
N VAL A 69 11.33 7.40 16.64
CA VAL A 69 11.10 5.97 16.80
C VAL A 69 12.44 5.27 17.02
N SER A 70 12.53 4.36 17.99
CA SER A 70 13.80 3.69 18.25
C SER A 70 14.17 2.69 17.14
N VAL A 71 15.46 2.53 16.85
CA VAL A 71 15.98 1.47 15.98
C VAL A 71 15.49 0.08 16.42
N SER A 72 15.42 -0.17 17.73
CA SER A 72 14.88 -1.43 18.27
C SER A 72 13.42 -1.68 17.88
N THR A 73 12.60 -0.63 17.82
CA THR A 73 11.20 -0.71 17.36
C THR A 73 11.15 -1.04 15.87
N ILE A 74 12.01 -0.40 15.07
CA ILE A 74 12.14 -0.67 13.63
C ILE A 74 12.57 -2.12 13.39
N SER A 75 13.58 -2.60 14.10
CA SER A 75 14.04 -3.99 14.02
C SER A 75 12.92 -4.99 14.31
N ARG A 76 12.14 -4.77 15.38
CA ARG A 76 11.01 -5.64 15.72
C ARG A 76 9.95 -5.67 14.61
N ILE A 77 9.64 -4.51 14.03
CA ILE A 77 8.67 -4.40 12.93
C ILE A 77 9.18 -5.10 11.68
N LEU A 78 10.46 -4.92 11.32
CA LEU A 78 11.06 -5.57 10.16
C LEU A 78 11.03 -7.10 10.30
N ASN A 79 11.37 -7.63 11.47
CA ASN A 79 11.24 -9.07 11.74
C ASN A 79 9.79 -9.56 11.55
N GLN A 80 8.79 -8.79 12.00
CA GLN A 80 7.39 -9.13 11.78
C GLN A 80 7.02 -9.11 10.29
N LEU A 81 7.45 -8.09 9.55
CA LEU A 81 7.18 -7.96 8.12
C LEU A 81 7.84 -9.08 7.31
N THR A 82 9.08 -9.46 7.64
CA THR A 82 9.78 -10.59 7.02
C THR A 82 9.06 -11.90 7.32
N ASN A 83 8.71 -12.16 8.58
CA ASN A 83 7.98 -13.38 8.97
C ASN A 83 6.59 -13.49 8.31
N GLN A 84 5.95 -12.36 8.02
CA GLN A 84 4.67 -12.30 7.33
C GLN A 84 4.80 -12.29 5.79
N GLY A 85 6.04 -12.31 5.27
CA GLY A 85 6.30 -12.36 3.83
C GLY A 85 6.09 -11.04 3.09
N TYR A 86 6.07 -9.90 3.78
CA TYR A 86 5.94 -8.58 3.16
C TYR A 86 7.27 -8.04 2.60
N CYS A 87 8.41 -8.46 3.17
CA CYS A 87 9.74 -8.09 2.74
C CYS A 87 10.73 -9.24 2.87
N ASP A 88 11.83 -9.15 2.13
CA ASP A 88 13.00 -10.01 2.28
C ASP A 88 14.18 -9.18 2.83
N SER A 89 15.24 -9.87 3.27
CA SER A 89 16.45 -9.23 3.76
C SER A 89 17.71 -9.90 3.22
N ILE A 90 18.72 -9.09 2.94
CA ILE A 90 20.07 -9.56 2.62
C ILE A 90 21.08 -9.09 3.65
N GLU A 91 22.09 -9.92 3.90
CA GLU A 91 23.21 -9.58 4.75
C GLU A 91 24.34 -9.01 3.88
N GLU A 92 24.68 -7.74 4.07
CA GLU A 92 25.87 -7.12 3.48
C GLU A 92 26.98 -7.02 4.51
N ARG A 93 28.21 -7.31 4.09
CA ARG A 93 29.40 -7.03 4.88
C ARG A 93 29.87 -5.62 4.59
N THR A 94 29.95 -4.78 5.61
CA THR A 94 30.53 -3.44 5.45
C THR A 94 32.05 -3.55 5.33
N GLU A 95 32.63 -2.74 4.44
CA GLU A 95 34.09 -2.64 4.26
C GLU A 95 34.80 -2.19 5.54
N ASP A 96 34.15 -1.36 6.35
CA ASP A 96 34.60 -1.02 7.70
C ASP A 96 34.29 -2.14 8.69
N HIS A 97 35.35 -2.88 9.05
CA HIS A 97 35.41 -3.83 10.17
C HIS A 97 34.61 -5.14 10.04
N GLY A 98 34.13 -5.49 8.84
CA GLY A 98 33.43 -6.78 8.62
C GLY A 98 32.14 -6.92 9.43
N ARG A 99 31.55 -5.80 9.87
CA ARG A 99 30.25 -5.79 10.53
C ARG A 99 29.19 -6.21 9.52
N LYS A 100 28.34 -7.14 9.95
CA LYS A 100 27.20 -7.63 9.18
C LYS A 100 26.06 -6.62 9.34
N ARG A 101 25.52 -6.13 8.22
CA ARG A 101 24.36 -5.26 8.20
C ARG A 101 23.25 -5.90 7.39
N LEU A 102 22.04 -5.92 7.94
CA LEU A 102 20.85 -6.38 7.22
C LEU A 102 20.22 -5.22 6.47
N LYS A 103 20.02 -5.39 5.17
CA LYS A 103 19.18 -4.53 4.33
C LYS A 103 17.88 -5.24 4.02
N PHE A 104 16.79 -4.50 4.05
CA PHE A 104 15.43 -4.99 3.84
C PHE A 104 14.85 -4.36 2.59
N PHE A 105 14.12 -5.15 1.81
CA PHE A 105 13.48 -4.70 0.57
C PHE A 105 12.16 -5.43 0.36
N ARG A 106 11.27 -4.81 -0.42
CA ARG A 106 9.97 -5.37 -0.78
C ARG A 106 10.15 -6.74 -1.42
N LYS A 107 9.34 -7.70 -0.99
CA LYS A 107 9.32 -9.04 -1.57
C LYS A 107 8.60 -9.03 -2.92
N GLU A 108 9.22 -9.58 -3.96
CA GLU A 108 8.63 -9.60 -5.31
C GLU A 108 7.32 -10.42 -5.36
N SER A 109 7.20 -11.46 -4.54
CA SER A 109 5.93 -12.20 -4.43
C SER A 109 4.80 -11.35 -3.85
N PHE A 110 5.11 -10.38 -2.97
CA PHE A 110 4.11 -9.45 -2.46
C PHE A 110 3.59 -8.52 -3.56
N LYS A 111 4.47 -8.06 -4.46
CA LYS A 111 4.07 -7.30 -5.65
C LYS A 111 3.08 -8.09 -6.51
N LYS A 112 3.39 -9.36 -6.82
CA LYS A 112 2.48 -10.23 -7.58
C LYS A 112 1.14 -10.45 -6.87
N LEU A 113 1.15 -10.63 -5.54
CA LEU A 113 -0.08 -10.74 -4.75
C LEU A 113 -0.91 -9.46 -4.82
N PHE A 114 -0.29 -8.29 -4.74
CA PHE A 114 -0.96 -7.00 -4.86
C PHE A 114 -1.58 -6.80 -6.25
N GLU A 115 -0.84 -7.09 -7.32
CA GLU A 115 -1.35 -7.05 -8.70
C GLU A 115 -2.53 -8.00 -8.91
N ASN A 116 -2.43 -9.23 -8.39
CA ASN A 116 -3.53 -10.20 -8.43
C ASN A 116 -4.76 -9.70 -7.67
N ARG A 117 -4.57 -9.06 -6.50
CA ARG A 117 -5.67 -8.48 -5.74
C ARG A 117 -6.34 -7.33 -6.49
N ILE A 118 -5.57 -6.46 -7.15
CA ILE A 118 -6.13 -5.40 -8.00
C ILE A 118 -6.97 -5.99 -9.12
N ASN A 119 -6.43 -6.98 -9.85
CA ASN A 119 -7.16 -7.64 -10.93
C ASN A 119 -8.46 -8.29 -10.44
N TYR A 120 -8.40 -8.97 -9.30
CA TYR A 120 -9.59 -9.56 -8.68
C TYR A 120 -10.64 -8.50 -8.32
N SER A 121 -10.23 -7.40 -7.68
CA SER A 121 -11.15 -6.31 -7.32
C SER A 121 -11.83 -5.67 -8.54
N ILE A 122 -11.11 -5.48 -9.65
CA ILE A 122 -11.69 -4.98 -10.90
C ILE A 122 -12.80 -5.92 -11.41
N LEU A 123 -12.53 -7.23 -11.43
CA LEU A 123 -13.51 -8.24 -11.86
C LEU A 123 -14.70 -8.34 -10.90
N GLU A 124 -14.45 -8.22 -9.59
CA GLU A 124 -15.49 -8.24 -8.57
C GLU A 124 -16.44 -7.06 -8.70
N PHE A 125 -15.91 -5.85 -8.90
CA PHE A 125 -16.74 -4.66 -9.14
C PHE A 125 -17.58 -4.78 -10.41
N GLU A 126 -17.00 -5.32 -11.49
CA GLU A 126 -17.75 -5.59 -12.72
C GLU A 126 -18.88 -6.60 -12.50
N GLY A 127 -18.60 -7.71 -11.81
CA GLY A 127 -19.60 -8.72 -11.49
C GLY A 127 -20.72 -8.20 -10.57
N ILE A 128 -20.41 -7.32 -9.62
CA ILE A 128 -21.41 -6.67 -8.76
C ILE A 128 -22.32 -5.76 -9.60
N SER A 129 -21.75 -4.89 -10.45
CA SER A 129 -22.55 -4.02 -11.33
C SER A 129 -23.45 -4.82 -12.27
N THR A 130 -22.97 -5.94 -12.83
CA THR A 130 -23.83 -6.84 -13.63
C THR A 130 -25.01 -7.36 -12.83
N LYS A 131 -24.79 -7.85 -11.60
CA LYS A 131 -25.86 -8.35 -10.72
C LYS A 131 -26.86 -7.26 -10.33
N LEU A 132 -26.37 -6.05 -10.00
CA LEU A 132 -27.22 -4.90 -9.69
C LEU A 132 -28.13 -4.53 -10.87
N ASN A 133 -27.59 -4.55 -12.10
CA ASN A 133 -28.39 -4.29 -13.30
C ASN A 133 -29.45 -5.35 -13.57
N LEU A 134 -29.18 -6.63 -13.27
CA LEU A 134 -30.19 -7.69 -13.34
C LEU A 134 -31.33 -7.43 -12.36
N ILE A 135 -30.99 -7.12 -11.10
CA ILE A 135 -31.97 -6.77 -10.06
C ILE A 135 -32.79 -5.56 -10.50
N LYS A 136 -32.15 -4.51 -11.01
CA LYS A 136 -32.82 -3.32 -11.53
C LYS A 136 -33.86 -3.67 -12.60
N ASN A 137 -33.47 -4.48 -13.58
CA ASN A 137 -34.35 -4.89 -14.67
C ASN A 137 -35.54 -5.72 -14.18
N ASP A 138 -35.36 -6.54 -13.14
CA ASP A 138 -36.45 -7.32 -12.57
C ASP A 138 -37.42 -6.44 -11.76
N ILE A 139 -36.93 -5.46 -11.02
CA ILE A 139 -37.75 -4.47 -10.32
C ILE A 139 -38.58 -3.65 -11.32
N LEU A 140 -37.97 -3.20 -12.43
CA LEU A 140 -38.66 -2.42 -13.47
C LEU A 140 -39.80 -3.20 -14.16
N LYS A 141 -39.77 -4.54 -14.14
CA LYS A 141 -40.88 -5.37 -14.65
C LYS A 141 -42.07 -5.42 -13.69
N ILE A 142 -41.83 -5.18 -12.40
CA ILE A 142 -42.86 -5.14 -11.37
C ILE A 142 -43.38 -3.71 -11.32
N ASN A 143 -44.47 -3.45 -12.04
CA ASN A 143 -45.04 -2.12 -12.22
C ASN A 143 -45.71 -1.61 -10.92
N ASN A 144 -44.89 -1.14 -9.97
CA ASN A 144 -45.31 -0.58 -8.69
C ASN A 144 -44.52 0.71 -8.39
N ASN A 145 -45.24 1.81 -8.13
CA ASN A 145 -44.64 3.13 -7.82
C ASN A 145 -43.85 3.16 -6.50
N GLU A 146 -43.97 2.14 -5.66
CA GLU A 146 -43.23 2.02 -4.39
C GLU A 146 -41.75 1.61 -4.57
N ASN A 147 -41.31 1.30 -5.79
CA ASN A 147 -39.96 0.81 -6.07
C ASN A 147 -38.93 1.91 -6.40
N GLU A 148 -39.33 3.19 -6.43
CA GLU A 148 -38.49 4.30 -6.87
C GLU A 148 -37.22 4.46 -6.02
N GLU A 149 -37.36 4.43 -4.68
CA GLU A 149 -36.23 4.54 -3.74
C GLU A 149 -35.22 3.39 -3.92
N LEU A 150 -35.71 2.18 -4.20
CA LEU A 150 -34.85 1.02 -4.42
C LEU A 150 -34.07 1.14 -5.74
N LEU A 151 -34.68 1.69 -6.78
CA LEU A 151 -34.02 1.96 -8.06
C LEU A 151 -32.95 3.04 -7.92
N GLU A 152 -33.22 4.11 -7.17
CA GLU A 152 -32.24 5.16 -6.86
C GLU A 152 -31.02 4.59 -6.10
N LEU A 153 -31.26 3.74 -5.09
CA LEU A 153 -30.18 3.09 -4.36
C LEU A 153 -29.33 2.18 -5.26
N ILE A 154 -29.96 1.43 -6.16
CA ILE A 154 -29.23 0.59 -7.14
C ILE A 154 -28.37 1.46 -8.07
N ASP A 155 -28.89 2.60 -8.53
CA ASP A 155 -28.15 3.53 -9.37
C ASP A 155 -26.96 4.16 -8.65
N TYR A 156 -27.15 4.56 -7.39
CA TYR A 156 -26.06 5.01 -6.53
C TYR A 156 -24.96 3.95 -6.37
N LEU A 157 -25.33 2.70 -6.05
CA LEU A 157 -24.37 1.60 -5.90
C LEU A 157 -23.63 1.30 -7.20
N ASN A 158 -24.35 1.28 -8.33
CA ASN A 158 -23.74 1.08 -9.65
C ASN A 158 -22.68 2.16 -9.94
N GLU A 159 -23.00 3.43 -9.65
CA GLU A 159 -22.04 4.52 -9.85
C GLU A 159 -20.83 4.38 -8.92
N PHE A 160 -21.05 4.04 -7.64
CA PHE A 160 -19.97 3.78 -6.68
C PHE A 160 -19.01 2.68 -7.17
N TYR A 161 -19.53 1.53 -7.61
CA TYR A 161 -18.70 0.43 -8.11
C TYR A 161 -18.01 0.78 -9.44
N ARG A 162 -18.65 1.58 -10.30
CA ARG A 162 -18.04 2.08 -11.54
C ARG A 162 -16.85 2.99 -11.25
N ILE A 163 -16.99 3.93 -10.31
CA ILE A 163 -15.88 4.80 -9.88
C ILE A 163 -14.77 3.97 -9.25
N SER A 164 -15.12 3.03 -8.37
CA SER A 164 -14.16 2.14 -7.71
C SER A 164 -13.35 1.32 -8.72
N LYS A 165 -14.02 0.76 -9.75
CA LYS A 165 -13.35 0.05 -10.85
C LYS A 165 -12.35 0.95 -11.58
N LYS A 166 -12.77 2.17 -11.96
CA LYS A 166 -11.87 3.13 -12.66
C LYS A 166 -10.62 3.46 -11.84
N ILE A 167 -10.77 3.64 -10.53
CA ILE A 167 -9.62 3.90 -9.64
C ILE A 167 -8.65 2.70 -9.69
N TYR A 168 -9.14 1.48 -9.55
CA TYR A 168 -8.30 0.28 -9.58
C TYR A 168 -7.66 0.03 -10.95
N GLU A 169 -8.36 0.34 -12.05
CA GLU A 169 -7.80 0.31 -13.40
C GLU A 169 -6.66 1.32 -13.59
N GLN A 170 -6.79 2.53 -13.02
CA GLN A 170 -5.72 3.52 -13.03
C GLN A 170 -4.52 3.05 -12.21
N ILE A 171 -4.75 2.51 -11.00
CA ILE A 171 -3.67 1.94 -10.16
C ILE A 171 -2.92 0.85 -10.93
N LYS A 172 -3.64 -0.04 -11.64
CA LYS A 172 -3.04 -1.08 -12.47
C LYS A 172 -2.20 -0.52 -13.62
N LYS A 173 -2.64 0.55 -14.28
CA LYS A 173 -1.87 1.19 -15.35
C LYS A 173 -0.57 1.78 -14.80
N MET A 174 -0.66 2.51 -13.69
CA MET A 174 0.51 3.11 -13.04
C MET A 174 1.53 2.04 -12.62
N SER A 175 1.08 0.91 -12.05
CA SER A 175 2.00 -0.17 -11.67
C SER A 175 2.70 -0.83 -12.86
N GLN A 176 2.07 -0.82 -14.05
CA GLN A 176 2.65 -1.33 -15.30
C GLN A 176 3.59 -0.35 -15.99
N GLU A 177 3.39 0.96 -15.80
CA GLU A 177 4.26 2.01 -16.35
C GLU A 177 5.58 2.12 -15.58
N GLU A 178 5.56 2.01 -14.25
CA GLU A 178 6.78 1.93 -13.43
C GLU A 178 7.71 0.76 -13.85
N LEU A 179 7.12 -0.34 -14.32
CA LEU A 179 7.82 -1.52 -14.84
C LEU A 179 8.57 -1.27 -16.16
N ARG A 180 8.17 -0.26 -16.94
CA ARG A 180 8.86 0.10 -18.19
C ARG A 180 9.97 1.12 -18.00
N SER A 181 9.99 1.79 -16.85
CA SER A 181 10.98 2.81 -16.49
C SER A 181 12.14 2.30 -15.63
N LEU A 182 12.09 1.03 -15.21
CA LEU A 182 13.16 0.31 -14.52
C LEU A 182 13.91 -0.60 -15.50
#